data_AF-A0A925RRQ6-F1
#
_entry.id   AF-A0A925RRQ6-F1
#
_cell.length_a   1.000
_cell.length_b   1.000
_cell.length_c   1.000
_cell.angle_alpha   90.00
_cell.angle_beta   90.00
_cell.angle_gamma   90.00
#
_symmetry.space_group_name_H-M   'P 1'
#
loop_
_entity.id
_entity.type
_entity.pdbx_description
1 polymer ?
#
loop_
_entity_poly.entity_id
_entity_poly.type
_entity_poly.pdbx_seq_one_letter_code
_entity_poly.pdbx_strand_id
1 'polypeptide(L)'
;MSDNLQNSFEEIEKDLASSWLDLSSKVRDLAADLKLKAAGTSIANEASHLSQQASRLCDHVERLHTDVIDLLENVETRFPQFAVISPSTIIQSDRLESDEVENEKLQIQRENHQVSTNFKDVIKALFLWKDDPAERVRGHKTE
;
A
#
# COMPACT_ATOMS: atom_id res chain seq x y z
N MET A 1 0.44 5.11 10.41
CA MET A 1 1.29 5.09 9.20
C MET A 1 0.51 4.53 8.02
N SER A 2 -0.35 3.52 8.23
CA SER A 2 -1.30 3.01 7.22
C SER A 2 -2.30 4.06 6.71
N ASP A 3 -2.83 4.94 7.57
CA ASP A 3 -3.83 5.94 7.16
C ASP A 3 -3.32 6.91 6.08
N ASN A 4 -2.01 7.17 6.05
CA ASN A 4 -1.43 8.11 5.10
C ASN A 4 -1.23 7.49 3.71
N LEU A 5 -0.97 6.18 3.64
CA LEU A 5 -0.92 5.46 2.36
C LEU A 5 -2.32 5.29 1.77
N GLN A 6 -3.30 4.93 2.60
CA GLN A 6 -4.68 4.71 2.16
C GLN A 6 -5.25 5.98 1.50
N ASN A 7 -5.04 7.14 2.13
CA ASN A 7 -5.47 8.44 1.58
C ASN A 7 -4.79 8.75 0.24
N SER A 8 -3.49 8.45 0.08
CA SER A 8 -2.78 8.68 -1.18
C SER A 8 -3.30 7.78 -2.31
N PHE A 9 -3.72 6.56 -2.01
CA PHE A 9 -4.33 5.68 -3.02
C PHE A 9 -5.71 6.16 -3.46
N GLU A 10 -6.56 6.60 -2.52
CA GLU A 10 -7.86 7.18 -2.85
C GLU A 10 -7.73 8.45 -3.70
N GLU A 11 -6.72 9.28 -3.44
CA GLU A 11 -6.40 10.45 -4.27
C GLU A 11 -5.95 10.04 -5.68
N ILE A 12 -5.09 9.02 -5.80
CA ILE A 12 -4.63 8.51 -7.11
C ILE A 12 -5.79 7.89 -7.90
N GLU A 13 -6.64 7.08 -7.29
CA GLU A 13 -7.82 6.50 -7.96
C GLU A 13 -8.76 7.59 -8.48
N LYS A 14 -8.97 8.63 -7.69
CA LYS A 14 -9.78 9.79 -8.09
C LYS A 14 -9.14 10.56 -9.26
N ASP A 15 -7.83 10.71 -9.28
CA ASP A 15 -7.10 11.39 -10.35
C ASP A 15 -6.97 10.51 -11.61
N LEU A 16 -7.11 9.19 -11.47
CA LEU A 16 -7.20 8.21 -12.55
C LEU A 16 -8.63 7.94 -13.02
N ALA A 17 -9.63 8.62 -12.46
CA ALA A 17 -11.01 8.45 -12.89
C ALA A 17 -11.18 8.77 -14.38
N SER A 18 -11.93 7.93 -15.10
CA SER A 18 -12.22 8.13 -16.53
C SER A 18 -12.92 9.46 -16.85
N SER A 19 -13.53 10.10 -15.84
CA SER A 19 -14.08 11.44 -15.94
C SER A 19 -13.07 12.50 -16.36
N TRP A 20 -11.77 12.30 -16.09
CA TRP A 20 -10.70 13.20 -16.55
C TRP A 20 -10.43 13.06 -18.04
N LEU A 21 -10.55 11.85 -18.60
CA LEU A 21 -10.47 11.61 -20.05
C LEU A 21 -11.70 12.22 -20.75
N ASP A 22 -12.89 12.06 -20.17
CA ASP A 22 -14.11 12.69 -20.66
C ASP A 22 -14.01 14.22 -20.64
N LEU A 23 -13.44 14.78 -19.55
CA LEU A 23 -13.20 16.21 -19.43
C LEU A 23 -12.19 16.68 -20.50
N SER A 24 -11.11 15.93 -20.72
CA SER A 24 -10.11 16.20 -21.74
C SER A 24 -10.72 16.26 -23.15
N SER A 25 -11.59 15.30 -23.49
CA SER A 25 -12.34 15.32 -24.75
C SER A 25 -13.25 16.55 -24.86
N LYS A 26 -14.01 16.86 -23.80
CA LYS A 26 -14.90 18.04 -23.79
C LYS A 26 -14.13 19.35 -23.94
N VAL A 27 -12.97 19.46 -23.31
CA VAL A 27 -12.09 20.64 -23.44
C VAL A 27 -11.60 20.79 -24.87
N ARG A 28 -11.22 19.69 -25.54
CA ARG A 28 -10.86 19.70 -26.97
C ARG A 28 -12.01 20.15 -27.85
N ASP A 29 -13.22 19.64 -27.62
CA ASP A 29 -14.40 20.01 -28.39
C ASP A 29 -14.75 21.50 -28.21
N LEU A 30 -14.75 21.99 -26.97
CA LEU A 30 -14.98 23.41 -26.66
C LEU A 30 -13.94 24.33 -27.28
N ALA A 31 -12.67 23.92 -27.24
CA ALA A 31 -11.57 24.63 -27.86
C ALA A 31 -11.71 24.70 -29.39
N ALA A 32 -12.10 23.60 -30.03
CA ALA A 32 -12.35 23.54 -31.47
C ALA A 32 -13.56 24.40 -31.87
N ASP A 33 -14.64 24.34 -31.11
CA ASP A 33 -15.84 25.16 -31.32
C ASP A 33 -15.54 26.66 -31.16
N LEU A 34 -14.77 27.04 -30.14
CA LEU A 34 -14.32 28.43 -29.95
C LEU A 34 -13.52 28.92 -31.16
N LYS A 35 -12.60 28.10 -31.68
CA LYS A 35 -11.82 28.42 -32.87
C LYS A 35 -12.71 28.64 -34.09
N LEU A 36 -13.73 27.80 -34.29
CA LEU A 36 -14.70 27.94 -35.38
C LEU A 36 -15.54 29.21 -35.24
N LYS A 37 -16.04 29.49 -34.03
CA LYS A 37 -16.85 30.69 -33.75
C LYS A 37 -16.07 31.99 -33.87
N ALA A 38 -14.77 31.95 -33.54
CA ALA A 38 -13.89 33.10 -33.67
C ALA A 38 -13.43 33.35 -35.12
N ALA A 39 -13.70 32.45 -36.06
CA ALA A 39 -13.29 32.60 -37.45
C ALA A 39 -13.85 33.89 -38.07
N GLY A 40 -12.97 34.69 -38.69
CA GLY A 40 -13.35 35.97 -39.28
C GLY A 40 -13.51 37.13 -38.29
N THR A 41 -13.25 36.91 -37.00
CA THR A 41 -13.21 37.97 -35.98
C THR A 41 -11.78 38.43 -35.69
N SER A 42 -11.62 39.54 -34.98
CA SER A 42 -10.31 40.05 -34.55
C SER A 42 -9.58 39.12 -33.57
N ILE A 43 -10.27 38.16 -32.95
CA ILE A 43 -9.71 37.21 -31.97
C ILE A 43 -9.42 35.82 -32.56
N ALA A 44 -9.52 35.67 -33.89
CA ALA A 44 -9.38 34.38 -34.56
C ALA A 44 -8.02 33.71 -34.31
N ASN A 45 -6.95 34.50 -34.26
CA ASN A 45 -5.59 34.01 -34.05
C ASN A 45 -5.40 33.51 -32.61
N GLU A 46 -5.89 34.27 -31.63
CA GLU A 46 -5.85 33.92 -30.21
C GLU A 46 -6.68 32.67 -29.94
N ALA A 47 -7.88 32.56 -30.51
CA ALA A 47 -8.73 31.38 -30.40
C ALA A 47 -8.07 30.14 -31.04
N SER A 48 -7.42 30.29 -32.19
CA SER A 48 -6.67 29.20 -32.82
C SER A 48 -5.47 28.77 -31.99
N HIS A 49 -4.72 29.72 -31.42
CA HIS A 49 -3.58 29.42 -30.55
C HIS A 49 -4.05 28.72 -29.26
N LEU A 50 -5.10 29.22 -28.61
CA LEU A 50 -5.68 28.60 -27.43
C LEU A 50 -6.16 27.17 -27.71
N SER A 51 -6.82 26.96 -28.85
CA SER A 51 -7.28 25.63 -29.26
C SER A 51 -6.14 24.63 -29.42
N GLN A 52 -5.02 25.07 -29.99
CA GLN A 52 -3.82 24.24 -30.12
C GLN A 52 -3.16 23.95 -28.77
N GLN A 53 -3.09 24.93 -27.87
CA GLN A 53 -2.54 24.74 -26.52
C GLN A 53 -3.42 23.79 -25.70
N ALA A 54 -4.75 23.95 -25.76
CA ALA A 54 -5.71 23.07 -25.10
C ALA A 54 -5.56 21.62 -25.59
N SER A 55 -5.42 21.42 -26.91
CA SER A 55 -5.21 20.08 -27.48
C SER A 55 -3.92 19.43 -26.98
N ARG A 56 -2.81 20.16 -26.99
CA ARG A 56 -1.52 19.65 -26.48
C ARG A 56 -1.55 19.30 -24.99
N LEU A 57 -2.25 20.10 -24.19
CA LEU A 57 -2.42 19.84 -22.77
C LEU A 57 -3.24 18.56 -22.54
N CYS A 58 -4.35 18.42 -23.28
CA CYS A 58 -5.18 17.22 -23.25
C CYS A 58 -4.39 15.96 -23.63
N ASP A 59 -3.62 16.01 -24.71
CA ASP A 59 -2.73 14.90 -25.12
C ASP A 59 -1.69 14.55 -24.04
N HIS A 60 -1.24 15.54 -23.27
CA HIS A 60 -0.29 15.32 -22.18
C HIS A 60 -0.95 14.66 -20.96
N VAL A 61 -2.14 15.12 -20.58
CA VAL A 61 -2.92 14.54 -19.48
C VAL A 61 -3.30 13.08 -19.78
N GLU A 62 -3.74 12.79 -20.99
CA GLU A 62 -4.11 11.42 -21.40
C GLU A 62 -2.91 10.46 -21.40
N ARG A 63 -1.74 10.96 -21.82
CA ARG A 63 -0.50 10.18 -21.73
C ARG A 63 -0.12 9.92 -20.29
N LEU A 64 -0.14 10.93 -19.42
CA LEU A 64 0.15 10.76 -18.00
C LEU A 64 -0.82 9.75 -17.34
N HIS A 65 -2.10 9.84 -17.68
CA HIS A 65 -3.11 8.89 -17.22
C HIS A 65 -2.76 7.45 -17.60
N THR A 66 -2.37 7.24 -18.86
CA THR A 66 -1.92 5.92 -19.36
C THR A 66 -0.63 5.47 -18.68
N ASP A 67 0.38 6.34 -18.60
CA ASP A 67 1.69 6.03 -18.01
C ASP A 67 1.57 5.63 -16.53
N VAL A 68 0.65 6.26 -15.79
CA VAL A 68 0.41 5.95 -14.38
C VAL A 68 -0.34 4.62 -14.24
N ILE A 69 -1.33 4.33 -15.08
CA ILE A 69 -1.99 3.02 -15.11
C ILE A 69 -0.97 1.91 -15.40
N ASP A 70 -0.16 2.08 -16.45
CA ASP A 70 0.88 1.13 -16.82
C ASP A 70 1.88 0.93 -15.67
N LEU A 71 2.24 1.99 -14.95
CA LEU A 71 3.13 1.89 -13.80
C LEU A 71 2.48 1.11 -12.66
N LEU A 72 1.19 1.33 -12.37
CA LEU A 72 0.45 0.60 -11.34
C LEU A 72 0.34 -0.89 -11.69
N GLU A 73 0.00 -1.24 -12.93
CA GLU A 73 -0.04 -2.62 -13.41
C GLU A 73 1.36 -3.28 -13.34
N ASN A 74 2.41 -2.54 -13.69
CA ASN A 74 3.79 -3.04 -13.58
C ASN A 74 4.23 -3.27 -12.14
N VAL A 75 3.77 -2.44 -11.20
CA VAL A 75 4.03 -2.63 -9.77
C VAL A 75 3.29 -3.87 -9.26
N GLU A 76 2.02 -4.04 -9.63
CA GLU A 76 1.21 -5.19 -9.26
C GLU A 76 1.83 -6.51 -9.74
N THR A 77 2.26 -6.55 -11.00
CA THR A 77 2.86 -7.76 -11.60
C THR A 77 4.25 -8.11 -11.05
N ARG A 78 5.08 -7.10 -10.76
CA ARG A 78 6.45 -7.32 -10.24
C ARG A 78 6.50 -7.54 -8.74
N PHE A 79 5.52 -7.03 -8.02
CA PHE A 79 5.44 -7.12 -6.57
C PHE A 79 4.03 -7.52 -6.14
N PRO A 80 3.65 -8.80 -6.34
CA PRO A 80 2.31 -9.30 -5.99
C PRO A 80 1.98 -9.18 -4.49
N GLN A 81 2.99 -9.06 -3.62
CA GLN A 81 2.80 -8.73 -2.20
C GLN A 81 2.22 -7.32 -1.96
N PHE A 82 2.26 -6.44 -2.96
CA PHE A 82 1.59 -5.13 -2.95
C PHE A 82 0.28 -5.15 -3.77
N ALA A 83 -0.09 -6.27 -4.40
CA ALA A 83 -1.31 -6.42 -5.21
C ALA A 83 -2.61 -6.52 -4.39
N VAL A 84 -2.53 -6.43 -3.06
CA VAL A 84 -3.69 -6.46 -2.14
C VAL A 84 -4.55 -5.19 -2.26
N ILE A 85 -4.12 -4.18 -3.02
CA ILE A 85 -4.76 -2.86 -3.08
C ILE A 85 -5.65 -2.75 -4.34
N SER A 86 -6.51 -3.74 -4.56
CA SER A 86 -7.63 -3.65 -5.51
C SER A 86 -8.95 -3.73 -4.71
N PRO A 87 -9.89 -2.75 -4.83
CA PRO A 87 -11.09 -2.67 -3.97
C PRO A 87 -12.01 -3.89 -4.06
N SER A 88 -11.94 -4.64 -5.16
CA SER A 88 -12.80 -5.79 -5.44
C SER A 88 -12.52 -7.01 -4.54
N THR A 89 -11.34 -7.10 -3.93
CA THR A 89 -10.94 -8.24 -3.07
C THR A 89 -11.16 -7.95 -1.58
N ILE A 90 -11.18 -6.66 -1.19
CA ILE A 90 -11.28 -6.22 0.20
C ILE A 90 -12.64 -6.62 0.82
N ILE A 91 -13.73 -6.70 0.04
CA ILE A 91 -15.06 -7.02 0.58
C ILE A 91 -15.24 -8.52 0.89
N GLN A 92 -14.41 -9.41 0.33
CA GLN A 92 -14.51 -10.86 0.58
C GLN A 92 -13.41 -11.44 1.46
N SER A 93 -12.20 -10.85 1.52
CA SER A 93 -11.10 -11.37 2.35
C SER A 93 -11.13 -10.90 3.81
N ASP A 94 -11.78 -9.77 4.11
CA ASP A 94 -11.73 -9.13 5.44
C ASP A 94 -12.48 -9.90 6.54
N ARG A 95 -13.27 -10.92 6.17
CA ARG A 95 -14.02 -11.76 7.13
C ARG A 95 -13.43 -13.15 7.38
N LEU A 96 -12.49 -13.62 6.57
CA LEU A 96 -11.87 -14.94 6.76
C LEU A 96 -10.41 -14.82 7.19
N GLU A 97 -9.68 -13.80 6.73
CA GLU A 97 -8.27 -13.61 7.12
C GLU A 97 -8.12 -13.01 8.53
N SER A 98 -9.10 -12.25 9.02
CA SER A 98 -9.04 -11.66 10.37
C SER A 98 -9.07 -12.74 11.46
N ASP A 99 -9.91 -13.76 11.31
CA ASP A 99 -10.03 -14.86 12.27
C ASP A 99 -8.80 -15.79 12.24
N GLU A 100 -8.19 -16.02 11.07
CA GLU A 100 -6.99 -16.85 10.95
C GLU A 100 -5.76 -16.12 11.50
N VAL A 101 -5.58 -14.84 11.18
CA VAL A 101 -4.49 -14.02 11.73
C VAL A 101 -4.64 -13.79 13.23
N GLU A 102 -5.87 -13.63 13.75
CA GLU A 102 -6.12 -13.52 15.19
C GLU A 102 -5.88 -14.86 15.91
N ASN A 103 -6.25 -15.99 15.30
CA ASN A 103 -5.92 -17.32 15.82
C ASN A 103 -4.41 -17.58 15.82
N GLU A 104 -3.68 -17.23 14.76
CA GLU A 104 -2.22 -17.33 14.72
C GLU A 104 -1.57 -16.44 15.76
N LYS A 105 -2.06 -15.22 15.96
CA LYS A 105 -1.57 -14.32 17.00
C LYS A 105 -1.80 -14.89 18.40
N LEU A 106 -2.96 -15.48 18.65
CA LEU A 106 -3.27 -16.17 19.92
C LEU A 106 -2.39 -17.42 20.10
N GLN A 107 -2.10 -18.14 19.02
CA GLN A 107 -1.24 -19.31 19.03
C GLN A 107 0.22 -18.94 19.31
N ILE A 108 0.75 -17.90 18.66
CA ILE A 108 2.09 -17.35 18.92
C ILE A 108 2.18 -16.85 20.37
N GLN A 109 1.15 -16.18 20.89
CA GLN A 109 1.14 -15.77 22.30
C GLN A 109 1.13 -16.96 23.26
N ARG A 110 0.38 -18.03 22.94
CA ARG A 110 0.35 -19.26 23.73
C ARG A 110 1.71 -19.96 23.70
N GLU A 111 2.30 -20.11 22.52
CA GLU A 111 3.61 -20.71 22.33
C GLU A 111 4.69 -19.90 23.06
N ASN A 112 4.66 -18.57 22.97
CA ASN A 112 5.59 -17.70 23.68
C ASN A 112 5.44 -17.80 25.21
N HIS A 113 4.20 -17.90 25.72
CA HIS A 113 3.96 -18.12 27.15
C HIS A 113 4.44 -19.51 27.61
N GLN A 114 4.30 -20.52 26.76
CA GLN A 114 4.77 -21.87 27.03
C GLN A 114 6.30 -21.96 26.98
N VAL A 115 6.94 -21.29 26.03
CA VAL A 115 8.40 -21.12 25.95
C VAL A 115 8.93 -20.36 27.17
N SER A 116 8.24 -19.30 27.62
CA SER A 116 8.61 -18.57 28.84
C SER A 116 8.54 -19.45 30.09
N THR A 117 7.54 -20.33 30.17
CA THR A 117 7.40 -21.29 31.29
C THR A 117 8.50 -22.34 31.26
N ASN A 118 8.76 -22.94 30.09
CA ASN A 118 9.87 -23.88 29.91
C ASN A 118 11.23 -23.23 30.18
N PHE A 119 11.43 -21.97 29.77
CA PHE A 119 12.65 -21.22 30.04
C PHE A 119 12.83 -20.92 31.53
N LYS A 120 11.74 -20.62 32.25
CA LYS A 120 11.75 -20.44 33.70
C LYS A 120 12.12 -21.74 34.43
N ASP A 121 11.68 -22.89 33.94
CA ASP A 121 12.03 -24.19 34.50
C ASP A 121 13.48 -24.60 34.17
N VAL A 122 14.00 -24.24 32.98
CA VAL A 122 15.42 -24.37 32.65
C VAL A 122 16.29 -23.47 33.52
N ILE A 123 15.89 -22.21 33.75
CA ILE A 123 16.60 -21.31 34.68
C ILE A 123 16.54 -21.86 36.10
N LYS A 124 15.37 -22.33 36.58
CA LYS A 124 15.28 -22.98 37.89
C LYS A 124 16.18 -24.20 37.98
N ALA A 125 16.25 -25.05 36.95
CA ALA A 125 17.15 -26.20 36.92
C ALA A 125 18.63 -25.77 37.01
N LEU A 126 19.03 -24.71 36.29
CA LEU A 126 20.37 -24.12 36.37
C LEU A 126 20.70 -23.55 37.75
N PHE A 127 19.70 -22.97 38.45
CA PHE A 127 19.87 -22.42 39.81
C PHE A 127 19.68 -23.45 40.93
N LEU A 128 18.96 -24.55 40.70
CA LEU A 128 18.91 -25.73 41.58
C LEU A 128 20.20 -26.55 41.49
N TRP A 129 20.92 -26.45 40.37
CA TRP A 129 22.27 -27.00 40.24
C TRP A 129 23.34 -26.18 40.97
N LYS A 130 22.94 -25.08 41.61
CA LYS A 130 23.79 -24.22 42.43
C LYS A 130 24.03 -24.80 43.83
N ASP A 131 24.21 -26.11 43.92
CA ASP A 131 25.03 -26.68 44.98
C ASP A 131 26.49 -26.51 44.54
N ASP A 132 27.17 -25.60 45.21
CA ASP A 132 28.57 -25.29 44.98
C ASP A 132 29.39 -26.62 44.93
N PRO A 133 30.03 -26.96 43.80
CA PRO A 133 30.84 -28.18 43.72
C PRO A 133 31.96 -28.20 44.78
N ALA A 134 32.36 -27.05 45.31
CA ALA A 134 33.33 -26.94 46.41
C ALA A 134 32.75 -27.33 47.80
N GLU A 135 31.44 -27.29 48.00
CA GLU A 135 30.81 -27.79 49.25
C GLU A 135 30.72 -29.32 49.26
N ARG A 136 30.50 -29.94 48.09
CA ARG A 136 30.44 -31.40 47.91
C ARG A 136 31.75 -32.12 48.25
N VAL A 137 32.90 -31.48 48.01
CA VAL A 137 34.23 -32.02 48.30
C VAL A 137 34.64 -31.80 49.76
N ARG A 138 34.08 -30.78 50.44
CA ARG A 138 34.34 -30.50 51.86
C ARG A 138 33.53 -31.36 52.81
N GLY A 139 32.33 -31.82 52.42
CA GLY A 139 31.50 -32.72 53.22
C GLY A 139 32.00 -34.18 53.33
N HIS A 140 32.98 -34.58 52.51
CA HIS A 140 33.53 -35.95 52.50
C HIS A 140 34.86 -36.12 53.28
N LYS A 141 35.27 -35.14 54.08
CA LYS A 141 36.45 -35.24 54.95
C LYS A 141 36.10 -35.03 56.43
N THR A 142 35.29 -35.91 56.98
CA THR A 142 35.28 -36.24 58.41
C THR A 142 34.49 -37.55 58.56
N GLU A 143 35.17 -38.66 58.35
CA GLU A 143 35.19 -39.83 59.25
C GLU A 143 36.39 -40.70 58.88
#